data_AF-A0A918GSA9-F1
#
_entry.id   AF-A0A918GSA9-F1
#
_cell.length_a   1.000
_cell.length_b   1.000
_cell.length_c   1.000
_cell.angle_alpha   90.00
_cell.angle_beta   90.00
_cell.angle_gamma   90.00
#
_symmetry.space_group_name_H-M   'P 1'
#
loop_
_entity.id
_entity.type
_entity.pdbx_description
1 polymer ?
#
loop_
_entity_poly.entity_id
_entity_poly.type
_entity_poly.pdbx_seq_one_letter_code
_entity_poly.pdbx_strand_id
1 'polypeptide(L)'
;MRASVRAELVSGQTWRFYFSRWQKDAICGCFSLMTSLAVSSNAIRVQVGASIGELRILEAQFASAVKAGWLELAEQEVHVVHAVLLSSVEQFAVEEAFHVRIGFYRENIRDLVEESFALSTRIIAPARNGCRRDV
;
A
#
# COMPACT_ATOMS: atom_id res chain seq x y z
N MET A 1 18.30 2.97 -4.59
CA MET A 1 17.70 2.00 -5.54
C MET A 1 16.24 2.43 -5.66
N ARG A 2 15.80 3.01 -6.79
CA ARG A 2 14.40 3.45 -6.90
C ARG A 2 13.52 2.21 -6.90
N ALA A 3 12.52 2.20 -6.02
CA ALA A 3 11.44 1.23 -6.10
C ALA A 3 10.75 1.40 -7.48
N SER A 4 10.07 0.36 -7.95
CA SER A 4 9.15 0.53 -9.07
C SER A 4 8.02 -0.46 -8.82
N VAL A 5 6.88 0.05 -8.40
CA VAL A 5 5.64 -0.72 -8.35
C VAL A 5 5.09 -0.80 -9.77
N ARG A 6 4.76 -2.01 -10.22
CA ARG A 6 4.00 -2.21 -11.46
C ARG A 6 2.60 -2.68 -11.11
N ALA A 7 1.61 -2.18 -11.84
CA ALA A 7 0.22 -2.61 -11.69
C ALA A 7 -0.46 -2.71 -13.06
N GLU A 8 -1.40 -3.64 -13.18
CA GLU A 8 -2.28 -3.79 -14.35
C GLU A 8 -3.75 -3.92 -13.91
N LEU A 9 -4.68 -3.39 -14.71
CA LEU A 9 -6.11 -3.55 -14.45
C LEU A 9 -6.54 -4.95 -14.87
N VAL A 10 -7.11 -5.71 -13.96
CA VAL A 10 -7.63 -7.06 -14.25
C VAL A 10 -9.10 -7.00 -14.62
N SER A 11 -9.90 -6.25 -13.84
CA SER A 11 -11.34 -6.14 -14.03
C SER A 11 -11.89 -4.97 -13.23
N GLY A 12 -12.63 -4.05 -13.85
CA GLY A 12 -13.38 -2.98 -13.18
C GLY A 12 -12.56 -2.18 -12.17
N GLN A 13 -12.60 -2.60 -10.90
CA GLN A 13 -11.93 -1.97 -9.74
C GLN A 13 -10.81 -2.82 -9.13
N THR A 14 -10.47 -3.96 -9.73
CA THR A 14 -9.43 -4.88 -9.26
C THR A 14 -8.16 -4.74 -10.09
N TRP A 15 -7.06 -4.52 -9.40
CA TRP A 15 -5.73 -4.27 -9.94
C TRP A 15 -4.78 -5.36 -9.49
N ARG A 16 -3.97 -5.86 -10.42
CA ARG A 16 -2.88 -6.77 -10.10
C ARG A 16 -1.60 -5.99 -9.92
N PHE A 17 -1.04 -6.06 -8.73
CA PHE A 17 0.22 -5.44 -8.37
C PHE A 17 1.36 -6.44 -8.37
N TYR A 18 2.51 -6.01 -8.88
CA TYR A 18 3.76 -6.75 -8.84
C TYR A 18 4.68 -6.07 -7.84
N PHE A 19 4.76 -6.67 -6.66
CA PHE A 19 5.67 -6.23 -5.61
C PHE A 19 6.89 -7.13 -5.57
N SER A 20 8.06 -6.50 -5.48
CA SER A 20 9.28 -7.19 -5.08
C SER A 20 9.16 -7.74 -3.66
N ARG A 21 10.03 -8.69 -3.30
CA ARG A 21 10.04 -9.29 -1.96
C ARG A 21 10.13 -8.24 -0.85
N TRP A 22 11.04 -7.29 -0.99
CA TRP A 22 11.24 -6.26 0.05
C TRP A 22 10.01 -5.35 0.20
N GLN A 23 9.30 -5.01 -0.89
CA GLN A 23 8.08 -4.21 -0.81
C GLN A 23 6.97 -4.96 -0.06
N LYS A 24 6.84 -6.28 -0.29
CA LYS A 24 5.88 -7.11 0.45
C LYS A 24 6.25 -7.17 1.93
N ASP A 25 7.51 -7.44 2.24
CA ASP A 25 8.01 -7.50 3.61
C ASP A 25 7.79 -6.16 4.34
N ALA A 26 8.02 -5.03 3.66
CA ALA A 26 7.78 -3.69 4.17
C ALA A 26 6.29 -3.40 4.44
N ILE A 27 5.41 -3.74 3.48
CA ILE A 27 3.96 -3.59 3.64
C ILE A 27 3.46 -4.45 4.82
N CYS A 28 3.89 -5.71 4.91
CA CYS A 28 3.58 -6.59 6.04
C CYS A 28 4.06 -6.01 7.37
N GLY A 29 5.29 -5.48 7.43
CA GLY A 29 5.81 -4.81 8.63
C GLY A 29 4.94 -3.63 9.07
N CYS A 30 4.45 -2.84 8.12
CA CYS A 30 3.54 -1.72 8.39
C CYS A 30 2.15 -2.20 8.88
N PHE A 31 1.59 -3.27 8.30
CA PHE A 31 0.36 -3.89 8.81
C PHE A 31 0.52 -4.42 10.24
N SER A 32 1.63 -5.13 10.50
CA SER A 32 1.95 -5.68 11.81
C SER A 32 2.09 -4.57 12.85
N LEU A 33 2.74 -3.46 12.50
CA LEU A 33 2.80 -2.27 13.34
C LEU A 33 1.39 -1.78 13.68
N MET A 34 0.57 -1.47 12.67
CA MET A 34 -0.76 -0.88 12.86
C MET A 34 -1.68 -1.77 13.70
N THR A 35 -1.59 -3.09 13.54
CA THR A 35 -2.41 -4.04 14.31
C THR A 35 -1.85 -4.31 15.72
N SER A 36 -0.62 -3.92 16.01
CA SER A 36 0.02 -4.02 17.33
C SER A 36 -0.13 -2.77 18.20
N LEU A 37 -0.58 -1.65 17.63
CA LEU A 37 -0.77 -0.40 18.36
C LEU A 37 -1.84 -0.57 19.45
N ALA A 38 -1.53 -0.09 20.66
CA ALA A 38 -2.45 -0.08 21.80
C ALA A 38 -3.50 1.03 21.69
N VAL A 39 -4.24 1.07 20.58
CA VAL A 39 -5.28 2.04 20.29
C VAL A 39 -6.61 1.34 20.01
N SER A 40 -7.72 2.06 20.15
CA SER A 40 -9.04 1.49 19.87
C SER A 40 -9.20 1.09 18.40
N SER A 41 -10.00 0.06 18.13
CA SER A 41 -10.29 -0.35 16.74
C SER A 41 -10.96 0.76 15.92
N ASN A 42 -11.71 1.66 16.56
CA ASN A 42 -12.30 2.81 15.89
C ASN A 42 -11.24 3.84 15.47
N ALA A 43 -10.24 4.08 16.32
CA ALA A 43 -9.12 4.96 15.96
C ALA A 43 -8.37 4.43 14.74
N ILE A 44 -8.06 3.13 14.70
CA ILE A 44 -7.46 2.47 13.53
C ILE A 44 -8.36 2.65 12.30
N ARG A 45 -9.66 2.37 12.42
CA ARG A 45 -10.59 2.49 11.30
C ARG A 45 -10.66 3.90 10.73
N VAL A 46 -10.65 4.92 11.58
CA VAL A 46 -10.61 6.32 11.15
C VAL A 46 -9.28 6.64 10.47
N GLN A 47 -8.18 6.12 11.00
CA GLN A 47 -6.83 6.42 10.51
C GLN A 47 -6.53 5.76 9.15
N VAL A 48 -6.88 4.49 8.97
CA VAL A 48 -6.51 3.73 7.77
C VAL A 48 -7.69 3.27 6.91
N GLY A 49 -8.93 3.59 7.32
CA GLY A 49 -10.14 3.22 6.58
C GLY A 49 -10.56 1.75 6.72
N ALA A 50 -9.87 0.95 7.53
CA ALA A 50 -10.12 -0.48 7.72
C ALA A 50 -10.07 -0.88 9.20
N SER A 51 -10.86 -1.88 9.57
CA SER A 51 -10.81 -2.52 10.88
C SER A 51 -9.56 -3.37 11.06
N ILE A 52 -9.18 -3.66 12.32
CA ILE A 52 -8.04 -4.54 12.63
C ILE A 52 -8.21 -5.94 11.98
N GLY A 53 -9.44 -6.45 11.91
CA GLY A 53 -9.72 -7.73 11.26
C GLY A 53 -9.40 -7.70 9.76
N GLU A 54 -9.85 -6.65 9.06
CA GLU A 54 -9.57 -6.45 7.63
C GLU A 54 -8.06 -6.27 7.38
N LEU A 55 -7.36 -5.53 8.23
CA LEU A 55 -5.90 -5.38 8.14
C LEU A 55 -5.17 -6.71 8.26
N ARG A 56 -5.59 -7.59 9.17
CA ARG A 56 -4.99 -8.94 9.32
C ARG A 56 -5.28 -9.84 8.12
N ILE A 57 -6.45 -9.70 7.50
CA ILE A 57 -6.78 -10.44 6.28
C ILE A 57 -5.87 -9.98 5.14
N LEU A 58 -5.71 -8.67 4.94
CA LEU A 58 -4.79 -8.11 3.95
C LEU A 58 -3.34 -8.52 4.22
N GLU A 59 -2.87 -8.45 5.47
CA GLU A 59 -1.53 -8.90 5.86
C GLU A 59 -1.29 -10.36 5.48
N ALA A 60 -2.24 -11.26 5.75
CA ALA A 60 -2.15 -12.67 5.39
C ALA A 60 -2.13 -12.88 3.86
N GLN A 61 -2.92 -12.11 3.11
CA GLN A 61 -2.90 -12.12 1.64
C GLN A 61 -1.52 -11.72 1.11
N PHE A 62 -0.95 -10.62 1.61
CA PHE A 62 0.40 -10.16 1.23
C PHE A 62 1.48 -11.20 1.57
N ALA A 63 1.41 -11.81 2.76
CA ALA A 63 2.35 -12.86 3.17
C ALA A 63 2.26 -14.10 2.26
N SER A 64 1.05 -14.50 1.83
CA SER A 64 0.87 -15.65 0.94
C SER A 64 1.29 -15.37 -0.51
N ALA A 65 1.12 -14.12 -0.98
CA ALA A 65 1.46 -13.68 -2.32
C ALA A 65 2.98 -13.60 -2.60
N VAL A 66 3.83 -13.80 -1.59
CA VAL A 66 5.29 -13.89 -1.76
C VAL A 66 5.68 -14.99 -2.75
N LYS A 67 4.94 -16.10 -2.79
CA LYS A 67 5.19 -17.22 -3.72
C LYS A 67 4.71 -16.97 -5.14
N ALA A 68 3.63 -16.21 -5.33
CA ALA A 68 3.01 -15.99 -6.64
C ALA A 68 3.67 -14.87 -7.46
N GLY A 69 4.40 -13.95 -6.80
CA GLY A 69 5.05 -12.81 -7.45
C GLY A 69 4.14 -11.60 -7.68
N TRP A 70 2.82 -11.77 -7.61
CA TRP A 70 1.82 -10.71 -7.77
C TRP A 70 0.69 -10.85 -6.74
N LEU A 71 -0.08 -9.78 -6.54
CA LEU A 71 -1.27 -9.74 -5.69
C LEU A 71 -2.36 -8.91 -6.36
N GLU A 72 -3.59 -9.43 -6.37
CA GLU A 72 -4.76 -8.66 -6.81
C GLU A 72 -5.36 -7.91 -5.62
N LEU A 73 -5.64 -6.63 -5.82
CA LEU A 73 -6.22 -5.74 -4.83
C LEU A 73 -7.36 -4.95 -5.48
N ALA A 74 -8.49 -4.87 -4.79
CA ALA A 74 -9.52 -3.90 -5.10
C ALA A 74 -9.02 -2.47 -4.81
N GLU A 75 -9.57 -1.48 -5.50
CA GLU A 75 -9.24 -0.07 -5.32
C GLU A 75 -9.28 0.37 -3.85
N GLN A 76 -10.30 -0.06 -3.10
CA GLN A 76 -10.41 0.21 -1.67
C GLN A 76 -9.24 -0.39 -0.87
N GLU A 77 -8.79 -1.60 -1.21
CA GLU A 77 -7.66 -2.26 -0.54
C GLU A 77 -6.35 -1.54 -0.84
N VAL A 78 -6.19 -0.99 -2.05
CA VAL A 78 -5.05 -0.13 -2.42
C VAL A 78 -5.03 1.12 -1.55
N HIS A 79 -6.17 1.76 -1.33
CA HIS A 79 -6.27 2.92 -0.44
C HIS A 79 -5.90 2.58 1.00
N VAL A 80 -6.33 1.41 1.50
CA VAL A 80 -5.96 0.93 2.85
C VAL A 80 -4.45 0.71 2.94
N VAL A 81 -3.83 0.04 1.97
CA VAL A 81 -2.37 -0.17 1.93
C VAL A 81 -1.63 1.17 1.94
N HIS A 82 -2.05 2.11 1.09
CA HIS A 82 -1.48 3.45 1.04
C HIS A 82 -1.58 4.17 2.39
N ALA A 83 -2.76 4.14 3.02
CA ALA A 83 -2.99 4.78 4.32
C ALA A 83 -2.17 4.12 5.44
N VAL A 84 -1.99 2.80 5.42
CA VAL A 84 -1.15 2.06 6.37
C VAL A 84 0.32 2.46 6.25
N LEU A 85 0.84 2.53 5.03
CA LEU A 85 2.23 2.92 4.78
C LEU A 85 2.51 4.36 5.27
N LEU A 86 1.63 5.31 4.92
CA LEU A 86 1.74 6.70 5.40
C LEU A 86 1.66 6.80 6.92
N SER A 87 0.63 6.18 7.51
CA SER A 87 0.42 6.18 8.95
C SER A 87 1.64 5.62 9.69
N SER A 88 2.22 4.54 9.17
CA SER A 88 3.39 3.90 9.76
C SER A 88 4.60 4.83 9.82
N VAL A 89 4.81 5.64 8.78
CA VAL A 89 5.90 6.63 8.74
C VAL A 89 5.70 7.72 9.80
N GLU A 90 4.48 8.17 10.01
CA GLU A 90 4.14 9.24 10.97
C GLU A 90 4.25 8.79 12.44
N GLN A 91 4.18 7.48 12.73
CA GLN A 91 4.31 6.97 14.09
C GLN A 91 5.72 7.12 14.68
N PHE A 92 6.75 7.38 13.88
CA PHE A 92 8.13 7.42 14.34
C PHE A 92 8.73 8.81 14.18
N ALA A 93 9.39 9.33 15.22
CA ALA A 93 10.09 10.61 15.16
C ALA A 93 11.43 10.54 14.41
N VAL A 94 12.12 9.39 14.48
CA VAL A 94 13.49 9.22 13.95
C VAL A 94 13.62 7.99 13.05
N GLU A 95 14.55 8.06 12.11
CA GLU A 95 14.78 7.02 11.09
C GLU A 95 15.20 5.68 11.69
N GLU A 96 16.13 5.73 12.64
CA GLU A 96 16.67 4.54 13.29
C GLU A 96 15.58 3.71 13.99
N ALA A 97 14.65 4.36 14.70
CA ALA A 97 13.56 3.68 15.38
C ALA A 97 12.59 3.01 14.39
N PHE A 98 12.34 3.66 13.25
CA PHE A 98 11.56 3.07 12.17
C PHE A 98 12.25 1.82 11.62
N HIS A 99 13.56 1.92 11.33
CA HIS A 99 14.34 0.79 10.82
C HIS A 99 14.44 -0.37 11.80
N VAL A 100 14.68 -0.10 13.08
CA VAL A 100 14.75 -1.14 14.13
C VAL A 100 13.40 -1.84 14.29
N ARG A 101 12.29 -1.11 14.20
CA ARG A 101 10.95 -1.68 14.44
C ARG A 101 10.36 -2.40 13.22
N ILE A 102 10.58 -1.87 12.01
CA ILE A 102 9.94 -2.34 10.77
C ILE A 102 10.92 -3.10 9.87
N GLY A 103 12.23 -2.90 10.04
CA GLY A 103 13.29 -3.56 9.25
C GLY A 103 13.66 -2.84 7.96
N PHE A 104 13.13 -1.63 7.71
CA PHE A 104 13.32 -0.88 6.46
C PHE A 104 13.62 0.59 6.73
N TYR A 105 14.23 1.29 5.76
CA TYR A 105 14.34 2.75 5.83
C TYR A 105 13.00 3.40 5.45
N ARG A 106 12.58 4.40 6.21
CA ARG A 106 11.38 5.22 6.02
C ARG A 106 11.35 5.89 4.65
N GLU A 107 12.49 6.30 4.13
CA GLU A 107 12.59 6.89 2.78
C GLU A 107 12.12 5.91 1.71
N ASN A 108 12.49 4.64 1.82
CA ASN A 108 12.01 3.59 0.90
C ASN A 108 10.49 3.43 0.97
N ILE A 109 9.90 3.66 2.15
CA ILE A 109 8.45 3.57 2.37
C ILE A 109 7.75 4.79 1.78
N ARG A 110 8.33 6.00 1.92
CA ARG A 110 7.83 7.21 1.27
C ARG A 110 7.84 7.06 -0.25
N ASP A 111 8.94 6.58 -0.83
CA ASP A 111 9.02 6.29 -2.26
C ASP A 111 7.94 5.29 -2.69
N LEU A 112 7.74 4.22 -1.90
CA LEU A 112 6.70 3.22 -2.16
C LEU A 112 5.29 3.80 -2.10
N VAL A 113 5.02 4.69 -1.14
CA VAL A 113 3.76 5.43 -1.02
C VAL A 113 3.53 6.27 -2.26
N GLU A 114 4.50 7.10 -2.66
CA GLU A 114 4.39 7.98 -3.82
C GLU A 114 4.08 7.20 -5.11
N GLU A 115 4.72 6.05 -5.31
CA GLU A 115 4.46 5.18 -6.45
C GLU A 115 3.07 4.53 -6.39
N SER A 116 2.68 3.99 -5.23
CA SER A 116 1.35 3.40 -5.05
C SER A 116 0.25 4.44 -5.28
N PHE A 117 0.46 5.67 -4.83
CA PHE A 117 -0.45 6.79 -5.03
C PHE A 117 -0.50 7.24 -6.49
N ALA A 118 0.66 7.38 -7.14
CA ALA A 118 0.74 7.74 -8.56
C ALA A 118 0.03 6.70 -9.45
N LEU A 119 0.10 5.42 -9.09
CA LEU A 119 -0.70 4.39 -9.75
C LEU A 119 -2.18 4.61 -9.45
N SER A 120 -2.60 4.71 -8.19
CA SER A 120 -4.02 4.95 -7.82
C SER A 120 -4.64 6.22 -8.44
N THR A 121 -3.87 7.27 -8.67
CA THR A 121 -4.37 8.51 -9.28
C THR A 121 -4.41 8.45 -10.81
N ARG A 122 -3.48 7.73 -11.45
CA ARG A 122 -3.59 7.40 -12.89
C ARG A 122 -4.75 6.45 -13.18
N ILE A 123 -5.15 5.66 -12.19
CA ILE A 123 -6.30 4.77 -12.21
C ILE A 123 -7.63 5.56 -12.21
N ILE A 124 -7.69 6.70 -11.50
CA ILE A 124 -8.89 7.55 -11.38
C ILE A 124 -9.01 8.58 -12.51
N ALA A 125 -7.91 8.96 -13.16
CA ALA A 125 -7.98 9.82 -14.34
C ALA A 125 -8.43 8.98 -15.55
N PRO A 126 -9.66 9.16 -16.08
CA PRO A 126 -10.01 8.52 -17.34
C PRO A 126 -8.99 8.97 -18.37
N ALA A 127 -8.49 8.01 -19.16
CA ALA A 127 -7.73 8.30 -20.36
C ALA A 127 -8.42 9.48 -21.06
N ARG A 128 -7.75 10.63 -21.14
CA ARG A 128 -8.19 11.72 -22.01
C ARG A 128 -8.14 11.14 -23.41
N ASN A 129 -9.26 10.55 -23.84
CA ASN A 129 -9.47 10.12 -25.20
C ASN A 129 -9.09 11.30 -26.07
N GLY A 130 -8.17 11.03 -27.00
CA GLY A 130 -7.79 11.98 -28.01
C GLY A 130 -9.06 12.53 -28.65
N CYS A 131 -9.36 13.79 -28.36
CA CYS A 131 -10.29 14.57 -29.13
C CYS A 131 -9.61 14.81 -30.48
N ARG A 132 -9.65 13.81 -31.38
CA ARG A 132 -9.55 14.06 -32.82
C ARG A 132 -10.73 14.96 -33.16
N ARG A 133 -10.44 16.25 -33.35
CA ARG A 133 -11.34 17.13 -34.09
C ARG A 133 -11.15 16.77 -35.56
N ASP A 134 -12.04 15.94 -36.06
CA ASP A 134 -12.35 15.92 -37.49
C ASP A 134 -13.51 16.91 -37.68
N VAL A 135 -13.16 18.15 -38.01
CA VAL A 135 -13.99 19.09 -38.79
C VAL A 135 -13.04 19.88 -39.68
#